data_AF-A0A378B0S4-F1
#
_entry.id   AF-A0A378B0S4-F1
#
_cell.length_a   1.000
_cell.length_b   1.000
_cell.length_c   1.000
_cell.angle_alpha   90.00
_cell.angle_beta   90.00
_cell.angle_gamma   90.00
#
_symmetry.space_group_name_H-M   'P 1'
#
loop_
_entity.id
_entity.type
_entity.pdbx_description
1 polymer ?
#
loop_
_entity_poly.entity_id
_entity_poly.type
_entity_poly.pdbx_seq_one_letter_code
_entity_poly.pdbx_strand_id
1 'polypeptide(L)'
;MILGGNELYEIGKKLRSNGRGQYRKDDEDNYSCKLIYLLIELLKKHGKVNYSDNSVIYNDIISFCNENEIPLKGIKKATFYKKIKLGKDIIKYGE
;
A
#
# COMPACT_ATOMS: atom_id res chain seq x y z
N MET A 1 -26.17 34.17 17.77
CA MET A 1 -25.89 32.81 18.27
C MET A 1 -24.45 32.77 18.72
N ILE A 2 -24.22 32.65 20.04
CA ILE A 2 -22.87 32.56 20.61
C ILE A 2 -22.53 31.07 20.64
N LEU A 3 -21.64 30.64 19.74
CA LEU A 3 -21.13 29.27 19.73
C LEU A 3 -20.22 29.11 20.95
N GLY A 4 -20.67 28.39 21.98
CA GLY A 4 -19.92 28.22 23.23
C GLY A 4 -20.46 27.10 24.10
N GLY A 5 -19.56 26.43 24.84
CA GLY A 5 -19.92 25.32 25.74
C GLY A 5 -20.04 23.97 25.03
N ASN A 6 -21.04 23.17 25.43
CA ASN A 6 -21.21 21.77 25.01
C ASN A 6 -21.32 21.58 23.49
N GLU A 7 -21.91 22.54 22.76
CA GLU A 7 -21.96 22.48 21.29
C GLU A 7 -20.57 22.57 20.66
N LEU A 8 -19.70 23.45 21.17
CA LEU A 8 -18.33 23.59 20.68
C LEU A 8 -17.51 22.34 20.98
N TYR A 9 -17.74 21.74 22.16
CA TYR A 9 -17.12 20.49 22.57
C TYR A 9 -17.53 19.31 21.67
N GLU A 10 -18.83 19.17 21.37
CA GLU A 10 -19.35 18.11 20.50
C GLU A 10 -18.92 18.31 19.03
N ILE A 11 -18.89 19.56 18.54
CA ILE A 11 -18.34 19.87 17.22
C ILE A 11 -16.84 19.55 17.16
N GLY A 12 -16.06 19.91 18.18
CA GLY A 12 -14.64 19.58 18.29
C GLY A 12 -14.40 18.07 18.31
N LYS A 13 -15.24 17.31 19.03
CA LYS A 13 -15.18 15.84 19.09
C LYS A 13 -15.49 15.21 17.73
N LYS A 14 -16.52 15.70 17.01
CA LYS A 14 -16.83 15.30 15.63
C LYS A 14 -15.67 15.60 14.68
N LEU A 15 -15.14 16.83 14.71
CA LEU A 15 -14.00 17.23 13.87
C LEU A 15 -12.74 16.38 14.11
N ARG A 16 -12.46 16.01 15.37
CA ARG A 16 -11.38 15.10 15.74
C ARG A 16 -11.63 13.66 15.24
N SER A 17 -12.88 13.20 15.21
CA SER A 17 -13.25 11.86 14.73
C SER A 17 -13.42 11.74 13.21
N ASN A 18 -13.36 12.84 12.45
CA ASN A 18 -13.67 12.87 11.01
C ASN A 18 -12.67 12.14 10.10
N GLY A 19 -11.75 11.32 10.64
CA GLY A 19 -10.95 10.37 9.87
C GLY A 19 -9.99 10.99 8.84
N ARG A 20 -9.88 12.32 8.72
CA ARG A 20 -9.06 12.99 7.69
C ARG A 20 -7.60 12.56 7.68
N GLY A 21 -7.02 12.31 8.87
CA GLY A 21 -5.68 11.75 8.98
C GLY A 21 -5.60 10.26 8.63
N GLN A 22 -6.70 9.53 8.72
CA GLN A 22 -6.82 8.13 8.31
C GLN A 22 -6.95 8.03 6.78
N TYR A 23 -7.82 8.83 6.16
CA TYR A 23 -7.95 8.89 4.69
C TYR A 23 -6.62 9.19 4.02
N ARG A 24 -5.86 10.18 4.54
CA ARG A 24 -4.54 10.50 3.98
C ARG A 24 -3.56 9.33 4.07
N LYS A 25 -3.57 8.57 5.17
CA LYS A 25 -2.73 7.38 5.32
C LYS A 25 -3.15 6.26 4.39
N ASP A 26 -4.45 6.04 4.24
CA ASP A 26 -5.01 5.02 3.36
C ASP A 26 -4.68 5.34 1.90
N ASP A 27 -4.73 6.63 1.51
CA ASP A 27 -4.32 7.09 0.18
C ASP A 27 -2.81 6.89 -0.06
N GLU A 28 -1.96 7.24 0.90
CA GLU A 28 -0.51 7.01 0.82
C GLU A 28 -0.16 5.51 0.69
N ASP A 29 -0.87 4.64 1.42
CA ASP A 29 -0.73 3.18 1.32
C ASP A 29 -1.19 2.66 -0.06
N ASN A 30 -2.29 3.20 -0.59
CA ASN A 30 -2.81 2.85 -1.91
C ASN A 30 -1.84 3.27 -3.02
N TYR A 31 -1.31 4.50 -2.98
CA TYR A 31 -0.30 4.96 -3.94
C TYR A 31 0.98 4.16 -3.86
N SER A 32 1.39 3.73 -2.66
CA SER A 32 2.53 2.81 -2.50
C SER A 32 2.26 1.46 -3.16
N CYS A 33 1.04 0.90 -3.02
CA CYS A 33 0.67 -0.34 -3.71
C CYS A 33 0.63 -0.19 -5.24
N LYS A 34 0.14 0.95 -5.74
CA LYS A 34 0.17 1.31 -7.18
C LYS A 34 1.61 1.34 -7.71
N LEU A 35 2.52 2.00 -7.01
CA LEU A 35 3.92 2.09 -7.41
C LEU A 35 4.60 0.70 -7.42
N ILE A 36 4.36 -0.12 -6.38
CA ILE A 36 4.89 -1.49 -6.31
C ILE A 36 4.42 -2.31 -7.51
N TYR A 37 3.14 -2.23 -7.86
CA TYR A 37 2.61 -2.95 -9.02
C TYR A 37 3.27 -2.51 -10.33
N LEU A 38 3.44 -1.20 -10.54
CA LEU A 38 4.11 -0.68 -11.74
C LEU A 38 5.55 -1.14 -11.84
N LEU A 39 6.29 -1.14 -10.74
CA LEU A 39 7.67 -1.64 -10.69
C LEU A 39 7.74 -3.12 -11.07
N ILE A 40 6.82 -3.93 -10.57
CA ILE A 40 6.72 -5.35 -10.92
C ILE A 40 6.46 -5.51 -12.42
N GLU A 41 5.48 -4.80 -12.99
CA GLU A 41 5.18 -4.92 -14.42
C GLU A 41 6.33 -4.43 -15.31
N LEU A 42 7.08 -3.40 -14.88
CA LEU A 42 8.31 -2.98 -15.55
C LEU A 42 9.38 -4.08 -15.50
N LEU A 43 9.56 -4.74 -14.35
CA LEU A 43 10.47 -5.87 -14.22
C LEU A 43 10.07 -7.03 -15.12
N LYS A 44 8.78 -7.32 -15.27
CA LYS A 44 8.31 -8.37 -16.20
C LYS A 44 8.60 -8.03 -17.66
N LYS A 45 8.43 -6.76 -18.03
CA LYS A 45 8.55 -6.30 -19.41
C LYS A 45 10.00 -6.08 -19.85
N HIS A 46 10.84 -5.60 -18.94
CA HIS A 46 12.20 -5.13 -19.25
C HIS A 46 13.29 -5.81 -18.43
N GLY A 47 12.93 -6.71 -17.51
CA GLY A 47 13.90 -7.47 -16.72
C GLY A 47 14.76 -8.36 -17.60
N LYS A 48 16.06 -8.43 -17.27
CA LYS A 48 17.00 -9.35 -17.93
C LYS A 48 16.67 -10.83 -17.67
N VAL A 49 16.02 -11.09 -16.53
CA VAL A 49 15.53 -12.41 -16.11
C VAL A 49 14.04 -12.51 -16.43
N ASN A 50 13.59 -13.66 -16.93
CA ASN A 50 12.19 -13.87 -17.30
C ASN A 50 11.29 -13.94 -16.06
N TYR A 51 10.77 -12.79 -15.64
CA TYR A 51 9.80 -12.66 -14.55
C TYR A 51 8.35 -12.87 -15.04
N SER A 52 8.07 -13.95 -15.75
CA SER A 52 6.72 -14.22 -16.27
C SER A 52 5.69 -14.43 -15.15
N ASP A 53 6.12 -14.90 -13.98
CA ASP A 53 5.25 -15.19 -12.83
C ASP A 53 5.67 -14.38 -11.59
N ASN A 54 4.66 -13.86 -10.88
CA ASN A 54 4.81 -13.20 -9.59
C ASN A 54 5.43 -14.12 -8.53
N SER A 55 5.29 -15.45 -8.66
CA SER A 55 5.91 -16.40 -7.74
C SER A 55 7.45 -16.36 -7.78
N VAL A 56 8.02 -16.20 -8.98
CA VAL A 56 9.48 -16.08 -9.19
C VAL A 56 9.98 -14.79 -8.54
N ILE A 57 9.30 -13.67 -8.78
CA ILE A 57 9.62 -12.38 -8.16
C ILE A 57 9.58 -12.49 -6.63
N TYR A 58 8.55 -13.13 -6.07
CA TYR A 58 8.45 -13.31 -4.62
C TYR A 58 9.62 -14.12 -4.06
N ASN A 59 9.98 -15.23 -4.72
CA ASN A 59 11.08 -16.07 -4.26
C ASN A 59 12.41 -15.30 -4.30
N ASP A 60 12.66 -14.51 -5.35
CA ASP A 60 13.86 -13.67 -5.44
C ASP A 60 13.92 -12.60 -4.34
N ILE A 61 12.77 -12.00 -3.98
CA ILE A 61 12.70 -11.08 -2.83
C ILE A 61 13.08 -11.82 -1.54
N ILE A 62 12.60 -13.05 -1.33
CA ILE A 62 12.95 -13.83 -0.14
C ILE A 62 14.44 -14.17 -0.12
N SER A 63 15.01 -14.62 -1.24
CA SER A 63 16.45 -14.88 -1.36
C SER A 63 17.26 -13.64 -1.07
N PHE A 64 16.91 -12.49 -1.67
CA PHE A 64 17.56 -11.21 -1.41
C PHE A 64 17.48 -10.80 0.06
N CYS A 65 16.33 -10.98 0.71
CA CYS A 65 16.20 -10.69 2.14
C CYS A 65 17.09 -11.59 2.99
N ASN A 66 17.17 -12.88 2.67
CA ASN A 66 18.00 -13.83 3.40
C ASN A 66 19.50 -13.54 3.21
N GLU A 67 19.92 -13.19 1.99
CA GLU A 67 21.32 -12.86 1.65
C GLU A 67 21.80 -11.58 2.35
N ASN A 68 20.89 -10.62 2.57
CA ASN A 68 21.20 -9.31 3.16
C ASN A 68 20.75 -9.17 4.63
N GLU A 69 20.38 -10.28 5.28
CA GLU A 69 19.91 -10.32 6.67
C GLU A 69 18.73 -9.37 6.97
N ILE A 70 17.84 -9.17 5.99
CA ILE A 70 16.66 -8.31 6.10
C ILE A 70 15.49 -9.09 6.72
N PRO A 71 14.86 -8.60 7.81
CA PRO A 71 13.73 -9.27 8.42
C PRO A 71 12.52 -9.43 7.47
N LEU A 72 11.99 -10.65 7.38
CA LEU A 72 10.81 -10.97 6.54
C LEU A 72 9.48 -10.40 7.07
N LYS A 73 9.51 -9.61 8.16
CA LYS A 73 8.31 -9.01 8.75
C LYS A 73 7.66 -8.06 7.74
N GLY A 74 6.42 -8.37 7.35
CA GLY A 74 5.69 -7.59 6.34
C GLY A 74 5.83 -8.13 4.90
N ILE A 75 6.72 -9.10 4.66
CA ILE A 75 7.01 -9.71 3.34
C ILE A 75 6.41 -11.13 3.26
N LYS A 76 5.24 -11.34 3.88
CA LYS A 76 4.54 -12.62 3.73
C LYS A 76 3.98 -12.74 2.32
N LYS A 77 3.97 -13.96 1.77
CA LYS A 77 3.37 -14.26 0.45
C LYS A 77 1.98 -13.63 0.29
N ALA A 78 1.09 -13.83 1.27
CA ALA A 78 -0.26 -13.24 1.23
C ALA A 78 -0.24 -11.70 1.13
N THR A 79 0.66 -11.03 1.86
CA THR A 79 0.80 -9.58 1.83
C THR A 79 1.29 -9.08 0.48
N PHE A 80 2.28 -9.78 -0.11
CA PHE A 80 2.81 -9.47 -1.43
C PHE A 80 1.71 -9.54 -2.50
N TYR A 81 0.99 -10.67 -2.59
CA TYR A 81 -0.09 -10.81 -3.57
C TYR A 81 -1.24 -9.83 -3.33
N LYS A 82 -1.56 -9.52 -2.06
CA LYS A 82 -2.56 -8.50 -1.72
C LYS A 82 -2.15 -7.12 -2.27
N LYS A 83 -0.90 -6.69 -2.08
CA LYS A 83 -0.40 -5.40 -2.57
C LYS A 83 -0.43 -5.32 -4.10
N ILE A 84 -0.04 -6.40 -4.79
CA ILE A 84 -0.13 -6.49 -6.26
C ILE A 84 -1.57 -6.34 -6.73
N LYS A 85 -2.50 -7.08 -6.11
CA LYS A 85 -3.92 -7.02 -6.47
C LYS A 85 -4.47 -5.61 -6.29
N LEU A 86 -4.22 -5.00 -5.13
CA LEU A 86 -4.66 -3.63 -4.84
C LEU A 86 -4.07 -2.62 -5.84
N GLY A 87 -2.76 -2.67 -6.10
CA GLY A 87 -2.12 -1.78 -7.07
C GLY A 87 -2.69 -1.93 -8.48
N LYS A 88 -2.97 -3.17 -8.90
CA LYS A 88 -3.63 -3.47 -10.18
C LYS A 88 -5.04 -2.90 -10.24
N ASP A 89 -5.83 -3.10 -9.18
CA ASP A 89 -7.21 -2.62 -9.11
C ASP A 89 -7.26 -1.09 -9.12
N ILE A 90 -6.33 -0.41 -8.44
CA ILE A 90 -6.20 1.06 -8.46
C ILE A 90 -5.90 1.58 -9.87
N ILE A 91 -5.06 0.89 -10.65
CA ILE A 91 -4.77 1.33 -12.03
C ILE A 91 -5.95 1.06 -12.95
N LYS A 92 -6.65 -0.06 -12.75
CA LYS A 92 -7.74 -0.48 -13.63
C LYS A 92 -9.04 0.31 -13.38
N TYR A 93 -9.30 0.70 -12.14
CA TYR A 93 -10.57 1.29 -11.71
C TYR A 93 -10.41 2.64 -10.99
N GLY A 94 -9.19 3.13 -10.80
CA GLY A 94 -8.95 4.44 -10.20
C GLY A 94 -9.24 5.57 -11.20
N GLU A 95 -10.19 6.43 -10.85
CA GLU A 95 -10.34 7.79 -11.40
C GLU A 95 -9.18 8.68 -10.95
#